data_AF-A0A961TJM9-F1
#
_entry.id   AF-A0A961TJM9-F1
#
_cell.length_a   1.000
_cell.length_b   1.000
_cell.length_c   1.000
_cell.angle_alpha   90.00
_cell.angle_beta   90.00
_cell.angle_gamma   90.00
#
_symmetry.space_group_name_H-M   'P 1'
#
loop_
_entity.id
_entity.type
_entity.pdbx_description
1 polymer ?
#
loop_
_entity_poly.entity_id
_entity_poly.type
_entity_poly.pdbx_seq_one_letter_code
_entity_poly.pdbx_strand_id
1 'polypeptide(L)' 'MTDKVRTGLFVTCLVDLFRPSVGFAAVKLLEDAGCEVHVPVSQTCCGQPAYNSGDKADTREIAEQVIA' A
#
# COMPACT_ATOMS: atom_id res chain seq x y z
N MET A 1 5.02 -4.56 -28.33
CA MET A 1 3.97 -4.59 -27.29
C MET A 1 4.59 -5.26 -26.09
N THR A 2 5.21 -4.50 -25.21
CA THR A 2 5.76 -5.02 -23.95
C THR A 2 4.59 -5.08 -22.97
N ASP A 3 4.31 -6.26 -22.42
CA ASP A 3 3.31 -6.42 -21.37
C ASP A 3 3.62 -5.46 -20.22
N LYS A 4 2.61 -4.72 -19.75
CA LYS A 4 2.76 -3.81 -18.63
C LYS A 4 2.99 -4.62 -17.35
N VAL A 5 3.94 -4.17 -16.53
CA VAL A 5 4.14 -4.76 -15.19
C VAL A 5 2.93 -4.39 -14.33
N ARG A 6 2.21 -5.40 -13.83
CA ARG A 6 1.09 -5.20 -12.90
C ARG A 6 1.65 -4.94 -11.50
N THR A 7 1.30 -3.81 -10.92
CA THR A 7 1.86 -3.32 -9.65
C THR A 7 0.74 -3.03 -8.66
N GLY A 8 0.72 -3.76 -7.54
CA GLY A 8 -0.11 -3.43 -6.40
C GLY A 8 0.52 -2.29 -5.60
N LEU A 9 -0.17 -1.16 -5.44
CA LEU A 9 0.30 -0.04 -4.63
C LEU A 9 -0.40 -0.05 -3.27
N PHE A 10 0.37 -0.36 -2.22
CA PHE A 10 -0.09 -0.30 -0.84
C PHE A 10 -0.01 1.15 -0.31
N VAL A 11 -1.12 1.89 -0.40
CA VAL A 11 -1.24 3.25 0.17
C VAL A 11 -1.48 3.17 1.68
N THR A 12 -0.52 3.59 2.51
CA THR A 12 -0.68 3.53 3.97
C THR A 12 -1.72 4.54 4.47
N CYS A 13 -2.33 4.27 5.62
CA CYS A 13 -3.27 5.20 6.26
C CYS A 13 -2.67 6.59 6.51
N LEU A 14 -1.35 6.69 6.73
CA LEU A 14 -0.69 7.98 6.92
C LEU A 14 -0.61 8.79 5.61
N VAL A 15 -0.32 8.14 4.49
CA VAL A 15 -0.31 8.81 3.18
C VAL A 15 -1.73 9.26 2.85
N ASP A 16 -2.72 8.39 3.02
CA ASP A 16 -4.10 8.69 2.68
C ASP A 16 -4.68 9.85 3.51
N LEU A 17 -4.48 9.82 4.84
CA LEU A 17 -5.04 10.82 5.75
C LEU A 17 -4.28 12.14 5.78
N PHE A 18 -2.94 12.11 5.71
CA PHE A 18 -2.14 13.31 5.96
C PHE A 18 -1.47 13.88 4.71
N ARG A 19 -1.11 13.04 3.73
CA ARG A 19 -0.31 13.44 2.56
C ARG A 19 -0.79 12.77 1.26
N PRO A 20 -2.07 12.92 0.88
CA PRO A 20 -2.64 12.20 -0.27
C PRO A 20 -1.93 12.51 -1.58
N SER A 21 -1.37 13.72 -1.72
CA SER A 21 -0.57 14.11 -2.90
C SER A 21 0.63 13.19 -3.15
N VAL A 22 1.20 12.58 -2.11
CA VAL A 22 2.30 11.60 -2.23
C VAL A 22 1.79 10.31 -2.87
N GLY A 23 0.59 9.85 -2.49
CA GLY A 23 -0.06 8.68 -3.11
C GLY A 23 -0.30 8.89 -4.60
N PHE A 24 -0.90 10.02 -4.98
CA PHE A 24 -1.13 10.37 -6.38
C PHE A 24 0.18 10.51 -7.17
N ALA A 25 1.20 11.12 -6.59
CA ALA A 25 2.51 11.23 -7.23
C ALA A 25 3.17 9.86 -7.45
N ALA A 26 3.03 8.92 -6.51
CA ALA A 26 3.53 7.56 -6.64
C ALA A 26 2.81 6.77 -7.76
N VAL A 27 1.47 6.87 -7.83
CA VAL A 27 0.68 6.29 -8.93
C VAL A 27 1.18 6.84 -10.27
N LYS A 28 1.24 8.17 -10.41
CA LYS A 28 1.67 8.81 -11.65
C LYS A 28 3.08 8.36 -12.07
N LEU A 29 4.02 8.29 -11.13
CA LEU A 29 5.38 7.85 -11.41
C LEU A 29 5.42 6.40 -11.95
N LEU A 30 4.64 5.51 -11.36
CA LEU A 30 4.57 4.10 -11.77
C LEU A 30 3.91 3.97 -13.15
N GLU A 31 2.83 4.70 -13.41
CA GLU A 31 2.16 4.73 -14.72
C GLU A 31 3.08 5.29 -15.81
N ASP A 32 3.80 6.38 -15.53
CA ASP A 32 4.79 6.98 -16.45
C ASP A 32 5.96 6.00 -16.72
N ALA A 33 6.26 5.11 -15.77
CA ALA A 33 7.24 4.03 -15.95
C ALA A 33 6.68 2.80 -16.70
N GLY A 34 5.41 2.82 -17.12
CA GLY A 34 4.77 1.76 -17.89
C GLY A 34 4.10 0.67 -17.05
N CYS A 35 3.91 0.87 -15.75
CA CYS A 35 3.17 -0.07 -14.91
C CYS A 35 1.65 0.04 -15.10
N GLU A 36 0.95 -1.06 -14.87
CA GLU A 36 -0.49 -1.08 -14.60
C GLU A 36 -0.68 -1.09 -13.08
N VAL A 37 -1.07 0.05 -12.51
CA VAL A 37 -1.15 0.23 -11.06
C VAL A 37 -2.53 -0.16 -10.55
N HIS A 38 -2.57 -1.00 -9.52
CA HIS A 38 -3.80 -1.39 -8.82
C HIS A 38 -3.68 -1.01 -7.34
N VAL A 39 -4.67 -0.30 -6.82
CA VAL A 39 -4.80 0.02 -5.39
C VAL A 39 -5.99 -0.77 -4.83
N PRO A 40 -5.80 -1.77 -3.95
CA PRO A 40 -6.89 -2.53 -3.38
C PRO A 40 -7.81 -1.67 -2.50
N VAL A 41 -9.13 -1.78 -2.69
CA VAL A 41 -10.12 -1.02 -1.88
C VAL A 41 -10.21 -1.56 -0.45
N SER A 42 -9.92 -2.85 -0.25
CA SER A 42 -9.93 -3.52 1.06
C SER A 42 -8.74 -3.16 1.94
N GLN A 43 -7.82 -2.34 1.46
CA GLN A 43 -6.59 -2.01 2.15
C GLN A 43 -6.88 -1.08 3.35
N THR A 44 -6.62 -1.54 4.57
CA THR A 44 -6.98 -0.81 5.80
C THR A 44 -5.76 -0.39 6.62
N CYS A 45 -5.16 -1.32 7.36
CA CYS A 45 -4.06 -1.05 8.28
C CYS A 45 -2.88 -1.98 8.00
N CYS A 46 -1.65 -1.46 8.10
CA CYS A 46 -0.43 -2.26 8.01
C CYS A 46 -0.01 -2.91 9.34
N GLY A 47 -0.73 -2.65 10.44
CA GLY A 47 -0.36 -3.11 11.78
C GLY A 47 0.75 -2.32 12.47
N GLN A 48 1.22 -1.21 11.88
CA GLN A 48 2.34 -0.43 12.42
C GLN A 48 2.20 0.01 13.89
N PRO A 49 1.01 0.42 14.40
CA PRO A 49 0.86 0.75 15.82
C PRO A 49 1.13 -0.44 16.75
N ALA A 50 0.59 -1.62 16.43
CA ALA A 50 0.86 -2.85 17.19
C ALA A 50 2.35 -3.20 17.14
N TYR A 51 2.98 -3.09 15.96
CA TYR A 51 4.39 -3.35 15.79
C TYR A 51 5.27 -2.44 16.67
N ASN A 52 4.99 -1.14 16.68
CA ASN A 52 5.71 -0.16 17.48
C ASN A 52 5.58 -0.39 18.98
N SER A 53 4.48 -1.02 19.42
CA SER A 53 4.25 -1.39 20.83
C SER A 53 4.93 -2.71 21.24
N GLY A 54 5.46 -3.46 20.28
CA GLY A 54 6.07 -4.78 20.50
C GLY A 54 5.11 -5.96 20.35
N ASP A 55 3.83 -5.71 20.04
CA ASP A 55 2.84 -6.76 19.81
C ASP A 55 2.97 -7.36 18.40
N LYS A 56 3.85 -8.36 18.29
CA LYS A 56 4.14 -9.04 17.02
C LYS A 56 3.01 -9.96 16.56
N ALA A 57 2.20 -10.48 17.48
CA ALA A 57 1.13 -11.41 17.15
C ALA A 57 0.03 -10.68 16.38
N ASP A 58 -0.48 -9.59 16.96
CA ASP A 58 -1.52 -8.77 16.34
C ASP A 58 -1.00 -8.07 15.08
N THR A 59 0.28 -7.65 15.07
CA THR A 59 0.90 -7.10 13.86
C THR A 59 0.80 -8.10 12.69
N ARG A 60 1.13 -9.37 12.94
CA ARG A 60 1.12 -10.40 11.89
C ARG A 60 -0.30 -10.65 11.40
N GLU A 61 -1.25 -10.79 12.32
CA GLU A 61 -2.66 -11.01 11.96
C GLU A 61 -3.22 -9.88 11.08
N ILE A 62 -2.94 -8.62 11.44
CA ILE A 62 -3.38 -7.46 10.65
C ILE A 62 -2.67 -7.41 9.29
N ALA A 63 -1.34 -7.58 9.26
CA ALA A 63 -0.56 -7.47 8.03
C ALA A 63 -0.90 -8.58 7.01
N GLU A 64 -1.31 -9.76 7.45
CA GLU A 64 -1.73 -10.84 6.56
C GLU A 64 -3.00 -10.49 5.75
N GLN A 65 -3.87 -9.63 6.28
CA GLN A 65 -5.09 -9.18 5.59
C GLN A 65 -4.82 -8.30 4.35
N VAL A 66 -3.60 -7.78 4.20
CA VAL A 66 -3.25 -6.83 3.11
C VAL A 66 -2.28 -7.38 2.07
N ILE A 67 -1.81 -8.61 2.25
CA ILE A 67 -0.91 -9.32 1.30
C ILE A 67 -1.58 -10.52 0.61
N ALA A 68 -2.78 -10.90 1.07
CA ALA A 68 -3.54 -12.06 0.58
C ALA A 68 -4.49 -11.71 -0.56
#